data_AF-A0A7V9LLK4-F1
#
_entry.id   AF-A0A7V9LLK4-F1
#
_cell.length_a   1.000
_cell.length_b   1.000
_cell.length_c   1.000
_cell.angle_alpha   90.00
_cell.angle_beta   90.00
_cell.angle_gamma   90.00
#
_symmetry.space_group_name_H-M   'P 1'
#
loop_
_entity.id
_entity.type
_entity.pdbx_description
1 polymer ?
#
loop_
_entity_poly.entity_id
_entity_poly.type
_entity_poly.pdbx_seq_one_letter_code
_entity_poly.pdbx_strand_id
1 'polypeptide(L)'
;ATWREARLEEPVLDKCLTRFRLPWNWAGGPATIASRAVDSTGYVQPTVQELAKARAIVGFVQHHNGVFPWSVSASGEVKNAIA
;
A
#
# COMPACT_ATOMS: atom_id res chain seq x y z
N ALA A 1 9.34 -7.87 6.17
CA ALA A 1 7.96 -7.95 5.64
C ALA A 1 7.96 -8.89 4.44
N THR A 2 6.96 -9.77 4.34
CA THR A 2 6.79 -10.68 3.19
C THR A 2 5.75 -10.10 2.23
N TRP A 3 6.06 -10.01 0.94
CA TRP A 3 5.14 -9.53 -0.10
C TRP A 3 4.60 -10.72 -0.92
N ARG A 4 3.36 -10.60 -1.39
CA ARG A 4 2.73 -11.56 -2.30
C ARG A 4 2.08 -10.78 -3.43
N GLU A 5 2.22 -11.26 -4.66
CA GLU A 5 1.60 -10.64 -5.82
C GLU A 5 0.09 -10.81 -5.77
N ALA A 6 -0.64 -9.70 -5.92
CA ALA A 6 -2.09 -9.69 -5.98
C ALA A 6 -2.57 -9.86 -7.42
N ARG A 7 -3.75 -10.44 -7.61
CA ARG A 7 -4.34 -10.55 -8.95
C ARG A 7 -4.96 -9.20 -9.33
N LEU A 8 -4.54 -8.63 -10.45
CA LEU A 8 -5.19 -7.48 -11.06
C LEU A 8 -6.51 -7.91 -11.72
N GLU A 9 -7.48 -7.02 -11.69
CA GLU A 9 -8.75 -7.21 -12.35
C GLU A 9 -8.80 -6.43 -13.65
N GLU A 10 -9.02 -7.16 -14.75
CA GLU A 10 -9.06 -6.59 -16.10
C GLU A 10 -10.35 -5.77 -16.36
N PRO A 11 -10.28 -4.77 -17.25
CA PRO A 11 -9.10 -4.35 -18.00
C PRO A 11 -8.13 -3.49 -17.19
N VAL A 12 -6.82 -3.71 -17.35
CA VAL A 12 -5.77 -2.81 -16.88
C VAL A 12 -5.46 -1.78 -17.98
N LEU A 13 -5.86 -0.53 -17.78
CA LEU A 13 -5.72 0.55 -18.76
C LEU A 13 -4.70 1.59 -18.31
N ASP A 14 -3.96 2.17 -19.26
CA ASP A 14 -2.99 3.22 -18.99
C ASP A 14 -3.66 4.41 -18.29
N LYS A 15 -3.04 4.88 -17.20
CA LYS A 15 -3.49 6.04 -16.40
C LYS A 15 -4.92 5.93 -15.86
N CYS A 16 -5.46 4.72 -15.68
CA CYS A 16 -6.77 4.48 -15.08
C CYS A 16 -6.66 3.76 -13.71
N LEU A 17 -7.68 3.90 -12.87
CA LEU A 17 -7.77 3.13 -11.63
C LEU A 17 -7.85 1.63 -11.95
N THR A 18 -7.02 0.84 -11.28
CA THR A 18 -6.95 -0.61 -11.45
C THR A 18 -7.32 -1.30 -10.13
N ARG A 19 -8.31 -2.19 -10.17
CA ARG A 19 -8.69 -2.99 -9.01
C ARG A 19 -7.76 -4.20 -8.90
N PHE A 20 -7.40 -4.57 -7.67
CA PHE A 20 -6.65 -5.79 -7.38
C PHE A 20 -7.28 -6.55 -6.22
N ARG A 21 -7.02 -7.86 -6.14
CA ARG A 21 -7.49 -8.72 -5.04
C ARG A 21 -6.38 -9.67 -4.61
N LEU A 22 -6.21 -9.81 -3.30
CA LEU A 22 -5.33 -10.81 -2.71
C LEU A 22 -6.10 -11.58 -1.63
N PRO A 23 -6.68 -12.76 -1.96
CA PRO A 23 -7.27 -13.63 -0.96
C PRO A 23 -6.21 -14.06 0.06
N TRP A 24 -6.56 -13.97 1.33
CA TRP A 24 -5.71 -14.40 2.42
C TRP A 24 -6.55 -15.04 3.51
N ASN A 25 -6.07 -16.17 4.03
CA ASN A 25 -6.68 -16.83 5.18
C ASN A 25 -6.16 -16.19 6.46
N TRP A 26 -7.01 -15.40 7.11
CA TRP A 26 -6.66 -14.73 8.36
C TRP A 26 -6.83 -15.67 9.55
N ALA A 27 -5.75 -15.93 10.28
CA ALA A 27 -5.75 -16.83 11.44
C ALA A 27 -6.36 -16.21 12.72
N GLY A 28 -6.99 -15.03 12.63
CA GLY A 28 -7.65 -14.35 13.75
C GLY A 28 -6.73 -13.56 14.70
N GLY A 29 -5.42 -13.63 14.54
CA GLY A 29 -4.46 -12.83 15.32
C GLY A 29 -4.25 -11.42 14.75
N PRO A 30 -3.60 -10.50 15.50
CA PRO A 30 -3.24 -9.18 14.97
C PRO A 30 -2.42 -9.27 13.68
N ALA A 31 -2.70 -8.39 12.73
CA ALA A 31 -1.99 -8.36 11.46
C ALA A 31 -1.77 -6.92 10.97
N THR A 32 -0.75 -6.74 10.14
CA THR A 32 -0.54 -5.51 9.37
C THR A 32 -0.56 -5.87 7.90
N ILE A 33 -1.44 -5.22 7.15
CA ILE A 33 -1.56 -5.38 5.70
C ILE A 33 -1.18 -4.08 5.00
N ALA A 34 -0.61 -4.20 3.82
CA ALA A 34 -0.27 -3.06 2.98
C ALA A 34 -0.29 -3.50 1.51
N SER A 35 -0.45 -2.52 0.62
CA SER A 35 -0.30 -2.70 -0.84
C SER A 35 0.82 -1.81 -1.36
N ARG A 36 1.52 -2.29 -2.39
CA ARG A 36 2.58 -1.55 -3.08
C ARG A 36 2.43 -1.74 -4.58
N ALA A 37 2.20 -0.66 -5.31
CA ALA A 37 2.05 -0.68 -6.76
C ALA A 37 3.40 -0.66 -7.49
N VAL A 38 3.42 -1.23 -8.70
CA VAL A 38 4.49 -1.10 -9.69
C VAL A 38 3.84 -0.73 -11.02
N ASP A 39 4.34 0.29 -11.70
CA ASP A 39 3.80 0.72 -13.00
C ASP A 39 4.63 0.19 -14.19
N SER A 40 4.19 0.52 -15.41
CA SER A 40 4.83 0.09 -16.67
C SER A 40 6.24 0.64 -16.88
N THR A 41 6.66 1.65 -16.12
CA THR A 41 8.03 2.20 -16.15
C THR A 41 8.97 1.45 -15.19
N GLY A 42 8.43 0.54 -14.38
CA GLY A 42 9.15 -0.14 -13.31
C GLY A 42 9.24 0.69 -12.01
N TYR A 43 8.54 1.83 -11.93
CA TYR A 43 8.49 2.62 -10.71
C TYR A 43 7.75 1.84 -9.62
N VAL A 44 8.41 1.64 -8.48
CA VAL A 44 7.84 0.98 -7.29
C VAL A 44 7.35 2.04 -6.32
N GLN A 45 6.10 1.91 -5.88
CA GLN A 45 5.51 2.81 -4.89
C GLN A 45 6.39 2.89 -3.62
N PRO A 46 6.81 4.09 -3.20
CA PRO A 46 7.76 4.28 -2.11
C PRO A 46 7.08 4.15 -0.74
N THR A 47 7.89 3.93 0.28
CA THR A 47 7.49 4.10 1.69
C THR A 47 7.36 5.58 2.05
N VAL A 48 6.63 5.89 3.12
CA VAL A 48 6.53 7.26 3.66
C VAL A 48 7.91 7.80 4.05
N GLN A 49 8.78 6.94 4.60
CA GLN A 49 10.14 7.30 5.00
C GLN A 49 11.02 7.65 3.78
N GLU A 50 10.92 6.89 2.69
CA GLU A 50 11.62 7.21 1.44
C GLU A 50 11.15 8.53 0.84
N LEU A 51 9.83 8.79 0.85
CA LEU A 51 9.28 10.08 0.44
C LEU A 51 9.78 11.23 1.31
N ALA A 52 9.77 11.05 2.63
CA ALA A 52 10.23 12.07 3.57
C ALA A 52 11.71 12.41 3.35
N LYS A 53 12.55 11.38 3.17
CA LYS A 53 13.98 11.54 2.89
C LYS A 53 14.23 12.25 1.55
N ALA A 54 13.51 11.88 0.50
CA ALA A 54 13.71 12.43 -0.84
C ALA A 54 13.20 13.87 -0.98
N ARG A 55 12.16 14.26 -0.22
CA ARG A 55 11.45 15.52 -0.41
C ARG A 55 11.73 16.57 0.65
N ALA A 56 12.56 16.25 1.65
CA ALA A 56 12.93 17.14 2.76
C ALA A 56 11.70 17.90 3.29
N ILE A 57 10.64 17.16 3.64
CA ILE A 57 9.27 17.67 3.82
C ILE A 57 9.25 18.94 4.70
N VAL A 58 9.08 20.09 4.05
CA VAL A 58 8.87 21.40 4.67
C VAL A 58 7.48 21.91 4.26
N GLY A 59 6.43 21.43 4.94
CA GLY A 59 5.05 21.92 4.77
C GLY A 59 4.07 20.93 4.14
N PHE A 60 3.06 21.45 3.43
CA PHE A 60 1.95 20.66 2.87
C PHE A 60 2.45 19.62 1.86
N VAL A 61 2.18 18.34 2.12
CA VAL A 61 2.74 17.24 1.32
C VAL A 61 1.90 17.00 0.07
N GLN A 62 2.25 17.69 -1.03
CA GLN A 62 1.73 17.37 -2.35
C GLN A 62 2.30 16.03 -2.86
N HIS A 63 1.53 15.34 -3.71
CA HIS A 63 1.93 14.08 -4.35
C HIS A 63 2.33 12.96 -3.36
N HIS A 64 1.71 12.87 -2.19
CA HIS A 64 1.98 11.81 -1.23
C HIS A 64 1.42 10.46 -1.73
N ASN A 65 2.29 9.65 -2.34
CA ASN A 65 1.95 8.32 -2.85
C ASN A 65 2.57 7.19 -2.01
N GLY A 66 2.89 7.44 -0.74
CA GLY A 66 3.53 6.45 0.13
C GLY A 66 2.66 5.20 0.32
N VAL A 67 3.30 4.03 0.49
CA VAL A 67 2.63 2.79 0.92
C VAL A 67 1.81 3.05 2.17
N PHE A 68 0.55 2.62 2.16
CA PHE A 68 -0.44 2.91 3.21
C PHE A 68 -0.82 1.61 3.95
N PRO A 69 -0.26 1.36 5.15
CA PRO A 69 -0.56 0.16 5.92
C PRO A 69 -1.83 0.30 6.78
N TRP A 70 -2.48 -0.83 7.00
CA TRP A 70 -3.60 -0.98 7.94
C TRP A 70 -3.26 -2.04 8.99
N SER A 71 -3.57 -1.74 10.24
CA SER A 71 -3.56 -2.72 11.33
C SER A 71 -4.94 -3.36 11.43
N VAL A 72 -4.97 -4.67 11.62
CA VAL A 72 -6.17 -5.46 11.88
C VAL A 72 -5.99 -6.08 13.26
N SER A 73 -6.85 -5.74 14.21
CA SER A 73 -6.83 -6.33 15.55
C SER A 73 -7.43 -7.73 15.53
N ALA A 74 -7.24 -8.50 16.62
CA ALA A 74 -7.89 -9.80 16.78
C ALA A 74 -9.44 -9.73 16.81
N SER A 75 -10.03 -8.56 17.14
CA SER A 75 -11.47 -8.33 17.05
C SER A 75 -11.95 -7.93 15.65
N GLY A 76 -11.03 -7.81 14.67
CA GLY A 76 -11.32 -7.36 13.31
C GLY A 76 -11.39 -5.84 13.16
N GLU A 77 -11.10 -5.07 14.20
CA GLU A 77 -11.01 -3.61 14.10
C GLU A 77 -9.86 -3.23 13.18
N VAL A 78 -10.12 -2.30 12.26
CA VAL A 78 -9.12 -1.80 11.29
C VAL A 78 -8.73 -0.37 11.65
N LYS A 79 -7.44 -0.13 11.82
CA LYS A 79 -6.88 1.21 12.10
C LYS A 79 -5.78 1.56 11.11
N ASN A 80 -5.69 2.84 10.77
CA ASN A 80 -4.56 3.39 10.02
C ASN A 80 -3.27 3.08 10.80
N ALA A 81 -2.29 2.47 10.12
CA ALA A 81 -1.02 2.08 10.71
C ALA A 81 0.18 2.86 10.12
N ILE A 82 -0.08 4.01 9.48
CA ILE A 82 0.99 4.95 9.11
C ILE A 82 1.72 5.35 10.39
N ALA A 83 3.02 5.07 10.41
CA ALA A 83 3.95 5.45 11.47
C ALA A 83 4.46 6.88 11.28
#